data_AF-A0A251X7W3-F1
#
_entry.id   AF-A0A251X7W3-F1
#
_cell.length_a   1.000
_cell.length_b   1.000
_cell.length_c   1.000
_cell.angle_alpha   90.00
_cell.angle_beta   90.00
_cell.angle_gamma   90.00
#
_symmetry.space_group_name_H-M   'P 1'
#
loop_
_entity.id
_entity.type
_entity.pdbx_description
1 polymer ?
#
loop_
_entity_poly.entity_id
_entity_poly.type
_entity_poly.pdbx_seq_one_letter_code
_entity_poly.pdbx_strand_id
1 'polypeptide(L)' 'MSVETTLKNLEIRARRIIGVPCVAIIDNNRVEVISSVFSGFIRLEYRKNGEVVSRSSLLT' A
#
# COMPACT_ATOMS: atom_id res chain seq x y z
N MET A 1 -6.11 -0.26 -16.53
CA MET A 1 -5.68 -1.06 -15.36
C MET A 1 -6.45 -0.53 -14.16
N SER A 2 -7.20 -1.37 -13.44
CA SER A 2 -8.03 -0.86 -12.33
C SER A 2 -7.18 -0.48 -11.12
N VAL A 3 -7.64 0.51 -10.35
CA VAL A 3 -7.04 0.93 -9.07
C VAL A 3 -6.80 -0.28 -8.15
N GLU A 4 -7.78 -1.18 -8.08
CA GLU A 4 -7.70 -2.41 -7.28
C GLU A 4 -6.54 -3.31 -7.71
N THR A 5 -6.30 -3.45 -9.03
CA THR A 5 -5.21 -4.29 -9.54
C THR A 5 -3.85 -3.70 -9.18
N THR A 6 -3.70 -2.38 -9.33
CA THR A 6 -2.47 -1.67 -8.94
C THR A 6 -2.21 -1.81 -7.44
N LEU A 7 -3.25 -1.65 -6.62
CA LEU A 7 -3.15 -1.80 -5.18
C LEU A 7 -2.77 -3.23 -4.77
N LYS A 8 -3.38 -4.27 -5.37
CA LYS A 8 -2.99 -5.67 -5.13
C LYS A 8 -1.52 -5.93 -5.46
N ASN A 9 -1.03 -5.39 -6.58
CA ASN A 9 0.37 -5.54 -6.97
C ASN A 9 1.32 -4.85 -5.99
N LEU A 10 0.95 -3.67 -5.48
CA LEU A 10 1.69 -2.97 -4.43
C LEU A 10 1.75 -3.80 -3.15
N GLU A 11 0.63 -4.35 -2.69
CA GLU A 11 0.57 -5.18 -1.49
C GLU A 11 1.43 -6.44 -1.61
N ILE A 12 1.44 -7.10 -2.77
CA ILE A 12 2.29 -8.27 -3.03
C ILE A 12 3.77 -7.88 -2.92
N ARG A 13 4.17 -6.76 -3.51
CA ARG A 13 5.56 -6.26 -3.44
C ARG A 13 5.94 -5.88 -2.02
N ALA A 14 5.05 -5.17 -1.30
CA ALA A 14 5.29 -4.77 0.07
C ALA A 14 5.50 -5.99 0.99
N ARG A 15 4.70 -7.06 0.83
CA ARG A 15 4.89 -8.30 1.61
C ARG A 15 6.23 -8.99 1.35
N ARG A 16 6.84 -8.79 0.18
CA ARG A 16 8.16 -9.37 -0.18
C ARG A 16 9.33 -8.55 0.35
N ILE A 17 9.15 -7.24 0.50
CA ILE A 17 10.21 -6.31 0.87
C ILE A 17 9.80 -5.56 2.14
N ILE A 18 9.90 -6.25 3.28
CA ILE A 18 9.50 -5.71 4.58
C ILE A 18 10.26 -4.42 4.91
N GLY A 19 9.54 -3.41 5.39
CA GLY A 19 10.10 -2.11 5.79
C GLY A 19 10.41 -1.15 4.64
N VAL A 20 10.23 -1.56 3.37
CA VAL A 20 10.45 -0.69 2.21
C VAL A 20 9.12 -0.21 1.64
N PRO A 21 8.90 1.11 1.52
CA PRO A 21 7.71 1.66 0.89
C PRO A 21 7.60 1.26 -0.58
N CYS A 22 6.53 0.56 -0.94
CA CYS A 22 6.16 0.32 -2.32
C CYS A 22 5.24 1.45 -2.79
N VAL A 23 5.58 2.11 -3.89
CA VAL A 23 4.91 3.35 -4.31
C VAL A 23 4.32 3.23 -5.72
N ALA A 24 3.12 3.76 -5.93
CA ALA A 24 2.53 3.97 -7.26
C ALA A 24 1.73 5.28 -7.31
N ILE A 25 1.47 5.76 -8.53
CA ILE A 25 0.52 6.84 -8.76
C ILE A 25 -0.84 6.23 -9.12
N ILE A 26 -1.88 6.61 -8.38
CA ILE A 26 -3.26 6.16 -8.54
C ILE A 26 -4.14 7.41 -8.53
N ASP A 27 -4.82 7.69 -9.64
CA ASP A 27 -5.72 8.85 -9.79
C ASP A 27 -5.08 10.17 -9.31
N ASN A 28 -3.88 10.46 -9.82
CA ASN A 28 -3.03 11.60 -9.44
C ASN A 28 -2.62 11.67 -7.96
N ASN A 29 -2.87 10.63 -7.17
CA ASN A 29 -2.41 10.52 -5.80
C ASN A 29 -1.20 9.61 -5.73
N ARG A 30 -0.22 10.00 -4.92
CA ARG A 30 0.90 9.15 -4.55
C ARG A 30 0.41 8.17 -3.48
N VAL A 31 0.38 6.89 -3.81
CA VAL A 31 -0.02 5.82 -2.89
C VAL A 31 1.20 5.01 -2.50
N GLU A 32 1.39 4.83 -1.20
CA GLU A 32 2.47 4.03 -0.64
C GLU A 32 1.87 2.88 0.18
N VAL A 33 2.47 1.70 0.05
CA VAL A 33 2.17 0.53 0.87
C VAL A 33 3.46 0.10 1.56
N ILE A 34 3.46 0.16 2.88
CA ILE A 34 4.59 -0.20 3.73
C ILE A 34 4.19 -1.43 4.54
N SER A 35 5.04 -2.44 4.56
CA SER A 35 4.84 -3.64 5.36
C SER A 35 5.74 -3.63 6.59
N SER A 36 5.20 -4.12 7.70
CA SER A 36 5.92 -4.32 8.95
C SER A 36 5.55 -5.68 9.54
N VAL A 37 6.41 -6.22 10.41
CA VAL A 37 6.09 -7.44 11.16
C VAL A 37 5.60 -7.05 12.55
N PHE A 38 4.41 -7.49 12.91
CA PHE A 38 3.84 -7.29 14.24
C PHE A 38 3.33 -8.64 14.77
N SER A 39 3.89 -9.09 15.89
CA SER A 39 3.52 -10.37 16.53
C SER A 39 3.55 -11.58 15.58
N GLY A 40 4.53 -11.64 14.67
CA GLY A 40 4.67 -12.72 13.69
C GLY A 40 3.81 -12.60 12.43
N PHE A 41 2.97 -11.56 12.33
CA PHE A 41 2.13 -11.31 11.17
C PHE A 41 2.63 -10.10 10.37
N ILE A 42 2.46 -10.16 9.04
CA ILE A 42 2.71 -9.00 8.18
C ILE A 42 1.52 -8.05 8.28
N ARG A 43 1.79 -6.84 8.75
CA ARG A 43 0.84 -5.72 8.75
C ARG A 43 1.17 -4.79 7.58
N LEU A 44 0.14 -4.33 6.87
CA LEU A 44 0.27 -3.33 5.82
C LEU A 44 -0.26 -1.99 6.32
N GLU A 45 0.51 -0.94 6.08
CA GLU A 45 0.12 0.45 6.24
C GLU A 45 -0.01 1.07 4.84
N TYR A 46 -1.08 1.84 4.65
CA TYR A 46 -1.38 2.51 3.40
C TYR A 46 -1.25 4.00 3.61
N ARG A 47 -0.54 4.68 2.72
CA ARG A 47 -0.44 6.14 2.73
C ARG A 47 -0.92 6.73 1.40
N LYS A 48 -1.64 7.85 1.48
CA LYS A 48 -2.06 8.66 0.32
C LYS A 48 -1.49 10.06 0.51
N ASN A 49 -0.61 10.49 -0.39
CA ASN A 49 0.10 11.76 -0.32
C ASN A 49 0.80 11.99 1.03
N GLY A 50 1.31 10.92 1.64
CA GLY A 50 2.00 10.94 2.94
C GLY A 50 1.11 10.70 4.16
N GLU A 51 -0.22 10.77 4.02
CA GLU A 51 -1.15 10.54 5.13
C GLU A 51 -1.57 9.09 5.23
N VAL A 52 -1.63 8.55 6.45
CA VAL A 52 -2.11 7.18 6.68
C VAL A 52 -3.61 7.11 6.41
N VAL A 53 -4.01 6.19 5.52
CA VAL A 53 -5.40 6.01 5.11
C VAL A 53 -5.84 4.56 5.24
N SER A 54 -7.15 4.35 5.22
CA SER A 54 -7.70 2.99 5.10
C SER A 54 -7.54 2.47 3.68
N ARG A 55 -7.44 1.15 3.52
CA ARG A 55 -7.41 0.49 2.21
C ARG A 55 -8.65 0.83 1.37
N SER A 56 -9.83 0.90 2.00
CA SER A 56 -11.10 1.22 1.32
C SER A 56 -11.13 2.64 0.76
N SER A 57 -10.49 3.59 1.41
CA SER A 57 -10.35 4.98 0.94
C SER A 57 -9.49 5.13 -0.33
N LEU A 58 -8.79 4.06 -0.73
CA LEU A 58 -8.02 4.00 -1.98
C LEU A 58 -8.80 3.35 -3.13
N LEU A 59 -9.98 2.80 -2.87
CA LEU A 59 -10.81 2.09 -3.85
C LEU A 59 -12.09 2.86 -4.22
N THR A 60 -12.31 4.00 -3.58
CA THR A 60 -13.44 4.92 -3.77
C THR A 60 -12.98 6.14 -4.54
#